data_AF-A0A1N6U6B2-F1
#
_entry.id   AF-A0A1N6U6B2-F1
#
_cell.length_a   1.000
_cell.length_b   1.000
_cell.length_c   1.000
_cell.angle_alpha   90.00
_cell.angle_beta   90.00
_cell.angle_gamma   90.00
#
_symmetry.space_group_name_H-M   'P 1'
#
loop_
_entity.id
_entity.type
_entity.pdbx_description
1 polymer ?
#
loop_
_entity_poly.entity_id
_entity_poly.type
_entity_poly.pdbx_seq_one_letter_code
_entity_poly.pdbx_strand_id
1 'polypeptide(L)'
;MPARFICPHCHASLNPHAMERAFSDLAEYRICPACDEAVFFALRDTPRIPPWLQRPAPSDREIEGASLALVRSGTGALPECR
;
A
#
# COMPACT_ATOMS: atom_id res chain seq x y z
N MET A 1 -5.41 -3.82 -17.67
CA MET A 1 -6.46 -4.38 -16.78
C MET A 1 -6.99 -3.26 -15.91
N PRO A 2 -8.30 -2.99 -15.86
CA PRO A 2 -8.82 -2.00 -14.93
C PRO A 2 -8.52 -2.48 -13.51
N ALA A 3 -7.88 -1.64 -12.70
CA ALA A 3 -7.65 -1.92 -11.29
C ALA A 3 -9.02 -2.08 -10.63
N ARG A 4 -9.33 -3.30 -10.16
CA ARG A 4 -10.58 -3.60 -9.48
C ARG A 4 -10.38 -3.27 -8.01
N PHE A 5 -11.10 -2.27 -7.51
CA PHE A 5 -11.10 -1.97 -6.09
C PHE A 5 -12.07 -2.92 -5.39
N ILE A 6 -11.64 -3.58 -4.32
CA ILE A 6 -12.48 -4.52 -3.57
C ILE A 6 -12.80 -3.88 -2.21
N CYS A 7 -14.07 -3.84 -1.85
CA CYS A 7 -14.48 -3.36 -0.53
C CYS A 7 -13.91 -4.28 0.57
N PRO A 8 -13.22 -3.81 1.62
CA PRO A 8 -12.76 -4.65 2.71
C PRO A 8 -13.89 -5.06 3.67
N HIS A 9 -15.07 -4.46 3.57
CA HIS A 9 -16.22 -4.76 4.45
C HIS A 9 -17.10 -5.86 3.88
N CYS A 10 -17.55 -5.72 2.64
CA CYS A 10 -18.43 -6.70 1.99
C CYS A 10 -17.76 -7.54 0.91
N HIS A 11 -16.47 -7.27 0.61
CA HIS A 11 -15.71 -7.93 -0.46
C HIS A 11 -16.33 -7.81 -1.87
N ALA A 12 -17.29 -6.90 -2.06
CA ALA A 12 -17.84 -6.59 -3.36
C ALA A 12 -16.79 -5.88 -4.24
N SER A 13 -16.81 -6.19 -5.53
CA SER A 13 -16.03 -5.45 -6.53
C SER A 13 -16.66 -4.07 -6.75
N LEU A 14 -15.88 -3.02 -6.57
CA LEU A 14 -16.34 -1.65 -6.65
C LEU A 14 -15.81 -0.95 -7.91
N ASN A 15 -16.67 -0.13 -8.51
CA ASN A 15 -16.27 0.81 -9.54
C ASN A 15 -15.88 2.14 -8.87
N PRO A 16 -14.60 2.58 -8.94
CA PRO A 16 -14.15 3.83 -8.30
C PRO A 16 -14.90 5.07 -8.74
N HIS A 17 -15.49 5.06 -9.95
CA HIS A 17 -16.26 6.19 -10.49
C HIS A 17 -17.72 6.22 -10.03
N ALA A 18 -18.23 5.11 -9.50
CA ALA A 18 -19.60 5.00 -9.00
C ALA A 18 -19.69 5.21 -7.48
N MET A 19 -18.56 5.35 -6.79
CA MET A 19 -18.52 5.56 -5.33
C MET A 19 -18.80 7.03 -4.99
N GLU A 20 -19.62 7.25 -3.97
CA GLU A 20 -19.88 8.58 -3.42
C GLU A 20 -18.68 9.10 -2.61
N ARG A 21 -18.45 10.40 -2.67
CA ARG A 21 -17.42 11.10 -1.88
C ARG A 21 -18.07 11.76 -0.67
N ALA A 22 -17.49 11.51 0.49
CA ALA A 22 -17.88 12.12 1.76
C ALA A 22 -16.66 12.70 2.46
N PHE A 23 -16.92 13.64 3.37
CA PHE A 23 -15.87 14.42 4.02
C PHE A 23 -16.08 14.40 5.53
N SER A 24 -14.98 14.25 6.27
CA SER A 24 -14.89 14.59 7.67
C SER A 24 -13.94 15.78 7.85
N ASP A 25 -13.84 16.30 9.07
CA ASP A 25 -12.93 17.40 9.39
C ASP A 25 -11.46 17.09 9.06
N LEU A 26 -11.09 15.80 9.03
CA LEU A 26 -9.71 15.33 8.89
C LEU A 26 -9.41 14.61 7.57
N ALA A 27 -10.43 14.06 6.90
CA ALA A 27 -10.22 13.19 5.74
C ALA A 27 -11.35 13.29 4.72
N GLU A 28 -10.99 13.15 3.45
CA GLU A 28 -11.92 12.78 2.40
C GLU A 28 -12.00 11.25 2.35
N TYR A 29 -13.22 10.71 2.30
CA TYR A 29 -13.41 9.27 2.15
C TYR A 29 -14.43 8.94 1.07
N ARG A 30 -14.43 7.68 0.63
CA ARG A 30 -15.42 7.16 -0.31
C ARG A 30 -16.28 6.09 0.33
N ILE A 31 -17.56 6.06 -0.05
CA ILE A 31 -18.58 5.14 0.49
C ILE A 31 -18.82 4.00 -0.49
N CYS A 32 -18.97 2.78 0.05
CA CYS A 32 -19.32 1.59 -0.72
C CYS A 32 -20.82 1.63 -1.09
N PRO A 33 -21.20 1.60 -2.38
CA PRO A 33 -22.62 1.57 -2.76
C PRO A 33 -23.34 0.26 -2.41
N ALA A 34 -22.61 -0.81 -2.06
CA ALA A 34 -23.20 -2.11 -1.76
C ALA A 34 -23.53 -2.31 -0.28
N CYS A 35 -22.73 -1.73 0.62
CA CYS A 35 -22.90 -1.92 2.07
C CYS A 35 -22.89 -0.61 2.87
N ASP A 36 -22.85 0.53 2.19
CA ASP A 36 -22.91 1.89 2.76
C ASP A 36 -21.80 2.22 3.77
N GLU A 37 -20.66 1.53 3.67
CA GLU A 37 -19.55 1.68 4.61
C GLU A 37 -18.38 2.45 3.99
N ALA A 38 -17.58 3.14 4.82
CA ALA A 38 -16.42 3.91 4.36
C ALA A 38 -15.25 2.99 3.96
N VAL A 39 -14.68 3.21 2.77
CA VAL A 39 -13.77 2.24 2.12
C VAL A 39 -12.37 2.77 1.84
N PHE A 40 -12.24 4.06 1.57
CA PHE A 40 -10.98 4.70 1.19
C PHE A 40 -10.87 6.03 1.92
N PHE A 41 -9.70 6.34 2.46
CA PHE A 41 -9.43 7.59 3.19
C PHE A 41 -8.22 8.29 2.56
N ALA A 42 -8.43 9.49 2.01
CA ALA A 42 -7.37 10.44 1.74
C ALA A 42 -7.33 11.44 2.90
N LEU A 43 -6.27 11.37 3.70
CA LEU A 43 -6.00 12.40 4.70
C LEU A 43 -5.80 13.74 4.00
N ARG A 44 -6.50 14.79 4.46
CA ARG A 44 -6.38 16.12 3.83
C ARG A 44 -5.04 16.78 4.10
N ASP A 45 -4.42 16.43 5.22
CA ASP A 45 -3.04 16.79 5.52
C ASP A 45 -2.10 15.74 4.94
N THR A 46 -1.17 16.18 4.09
CA THR A 46 -0.03 15.35 3.69
C THR A 46 0.66 14.87 4.97
N PRO A 47 0.84 13.55 5.18
CA PRO A 47 1.67 13.10 6.28
C PRO A 47 3.04 13.76 6.09
N ARG A 48 3.41 14.65 7.01
CA ARG A 48 4.74 15.25 7.03
C ARG A 48 5.70 14.11 7.34
N ILE A 49 6.20 13.46 6.29
CA ILE A 49 7.25 12.46 6.42
C ILE A 49 8.44 13.21 7.02
N PRO A 50 8.83 12.87 8.26
CA PRO A 50 9.92 13.58 8.89
C PRO A 50 11.19 13.43 8.04
N PRO A 51 12.08 14.43 8.00
CA PRO A 51 13.23 14.44 7.08
C PRO A 51 14.11 13.19 7.20
N TRP A 52 14.20 12.62 8.40
CA TRP A 52 14.96 11.39 8.68
C TRP A 52 14.35 10.10 8.12
N LEU A 53 13.09 10.12 7.66
CA LEU A 53 12.41 8.97 7.04
C LEU A 53 12.33 9.10 5.51
N GLN A 54 12.79 10.22 4.94
CA GLN A 54 12.85 10.40 3.49
C GLN A 54 14.05 9.61 2.95
N ARG A 55 13.79 8.44 2.35
CA ARG A 55 14.86 7.70 1.67
C ARG A 55 15.25 8.48 0.40
N PRO A 56 16.53 8.82 0.20
CA PRO A 56 16.95 9.47 -1.04
C PRO A 56 16.63 8.53 -2.22
N ALA A 57 16.11 9.09 -3.31
CA ALA A 57 15.91 8.34 -4.53
C ALA A 57 17.27 7.80 -4.99
N PRO A 58 17.39 6.50 -5.34
CA PRO A 58 18.63 5.98 -5.88
C PRO A 58 18.95 6.76 -7.16
N SER A 59 20.15 7.31 -7.23
CA SER A 59 20.63 7.89 -8.49
C SER A 59 20.76 6.78 -9.53
N ASP A 60 20.52 7.09 -10.82
CA ASP A 60 20.51 6.13 -11.94
C ASP A 60 21.76 5.23 -12.04
N ARG A 61 22.83 5.56 -11.31
CA ARG A 61 24.10 4.80 -11.33
C ARG A 61 24.15 3.59 -10.40
N GLU A 62 23.19 3.41 -9.48
CA GLU A 62 23.21 2.27 -8.54
C GLU A 62 22.46 1.02 -9.04
N ILE A 63 21.68 1.12 -10.11
CA ILE A 63 20.84 0.00 -10.59
C ILE A 63 21.70 -1.12 -11.22
N GLU A 64 22.88 -0.80 -11.76
CA GLU A 64 23.73 -1.79 -12.44
C GLU A 64 24.51 -2.72 -11.47
N GLY A 65 24.64 -2.35 -10.19
CA GLY A 65 25.38 -3.15 -9.20
C GLY A 65 24.53 -4.11 -8.34
N ALA A 66 23.22 -3.87 -8.23
CA ALA A 66 22.36 -4.61 -7.30
C ALA A 66 21.89 -5.98 -7.83
N SER A 67 22.05 -6.24 -9.14
CA SER A 67 21.49 -7.45 -9.75
C SER A 67 22.30 -8.73 -9.50
N LEU A 68 23.50 -8.65 -8.90
CA LEU A 68 24.39 -9.80 -8.70
C LEU A 68 24.49 -10.32 -7.25
N ALA A 69 23.88 -9.63 -6.26
CA ALA A 69 24.08 -9.97 -4.84
C ALA A 69 22.97 -10.81 -4.19
N LEU A 70 21.83 -11.05 -4.85
CA LEU A 70 20.68 -11.77 -4.25
C LEU A 70 20.63 -13.27 -4.57
N VAL A 71 21.77 -13.94 -4.77
CA VAL A 71 21.79 -15.41 -4.67
C VAL A 71 23.15 -15.84 -4.14
N ARG A 72 23.27 -15.98 -2.81
CA ARG A 72 24.05 -17.07 -2.19
C ARG A 72 23.84 -17.16 -0.69
N SER A 73 23.47 -18.38 -0.30
CA SER A 73 23.82 -19.06 0.95
C SER A 73 22.99 -18.74 2.19
N GLY A 74 22.08 -19.67 2.48
CA GLY A 74 21.55 -19.92 3.82
C GLY A 74 21.05 -21.36 3.93
N THR A 75 21.94 -22.35 3.79
CA THR A 75 21.69 -23.73 4.27
C THR A 75 21.67 -23.69 5.80
N GLY A 76 20.52 -23.38 6.38
CA GLY A 76 20.28 -23.52 7.81
C GLY A 76 20.03 -24.98 8.15
N ALA A 77 20.99 -25.61 8.83
CA ALA A 77 20.76 -26.87 9.52
C ALA A 77 19.71 -26.64 10.63
N LEU A 78 18.63 -27.43 10.63
CA LEU A 78 17.65 -27.44 11.70
C LEU A 78 18.27 -28.10 12.96
N PRO A 79 18.13 -27.54 14.17
CA PRO A 79 18.52 -28.23 15.39
C PRO A 79 17.50 -29.33 15.72
N GLU A 80 18.00 -30.53 16.03
CA GLU A 80 17.20 -31.68 16.44
C GLU A 80 16.54 -31.41 17.81
N CYS A 81 15.21 -31.59 17.88
CA CYS A 81 14.48 -31.64 19.15
C CYS A 81 14.64 -33.04 19.76
N ARG A 82 15.11 -33.07 21.02
CA ARG A 82 15.21 -34.29 21.83
C ARG A 82 13.87 -34.64 22.47
#